data_AF-A0A7V9FMP5-F1
#
_entry.id   AF-A0A7V9FMP5-F1
#
_cell.length_a   1.000
_cell.length_b   1.000
_cell.length_c   1.000
_cell.angle_alpha   90.00
_cell.angle_beta   90.00
_cell.angle_gamma   90.00
#
_symmetry.space_group_name_H-M   'P 1'
#
loop_
_entity.id
_entity.type
_entity.pdbx_description
1 polymer ?
#
loop_
_entity_poly.entity_id
_entity_poly.type
_entity_poly.pdbx_seq_one_letter_code
_entity_poly.pdbx_strand_id
1 'polypeptide(L)'
;MATVSPRMAFVCGAAAPFLFLITAVLASHLQGDFMQRLGWGNWPSGLALGPHGWLQVVNFIALGLLLLAFASGVSSLAASGRARAGAALLGAAGIAAEMLAFKGDPPDADGTWHGAIHVVAFFAFVVTVLVGSLLAWLGVRRLES
;
A
#
# COMPACT_ATOMS: atom_id res chain seq x y z
N MET A 1 1.82 25.11 2.42
CA MET A 1 1.77 23.64 2.25
C MET A 1 3.14 23.22 1.74
N ALA A 2 3.95 22.54 2.55
CA ALA A 2 5.30 22.14 2.15
C ALA A 2 5.19 21.09 1.03
N THR A 3 5.75 21.39 -0.14
CA THR A 3 5.75 20.44 -1.27
C THR A 3 6.91 19.47 -1.10
N VAL A 4 6.64 18.18 -1.18
CA VAL A 4 7.69 17.15 -1.24
C VAL A 4 8.47 17.36 -2.54
N SER A 5 9.81 17.45 -2.46
CA SER A 5 10.60 17.61 -3.69
C SER A 5 10.39 16.41 -4.63
N PRO A 6 10.40 16.58 -5.97
CA PRO A 6 10.15 15.48 -6.90
C PRO A 6 11.10 14.29 -6.68
N ARG A 7 12.38 14.57 -6.40
CA ARG A 7 13.38 13.54 -6.07
C ARG A 7 12.98 12.72 -4.85
N MET A 8 12.52 13.37 -3.79
CA MET A 8 12.06 12.69 -2.57
C MET A 8 10.82 11.84 -2.85
N ALA A 9 9.86 12.35 -3.62
CA ALA A 9 8.66 11.60 -4.00
C ALA A 9 9.00 10.31 -4.77
N PHE A 10 9.96 10.36 -5.70
CA PHE A 10 10.44 9.17 -6.40
C PHE A 10 11.13 8.17 -5.45
N VAL A 11 11.95 8.66 -4.52
CA VAL A 11 12.56 7.81 -3.48
C VAL A 11 11.48 7.14 -2.63
N CYS A 12 10.44 7.87 -2.23
CA CYS A 12 9.30 7.28 -1.50
C CYS A 12 8.63 6.16 -2.30
N GLY A 13 8.34 6.38 -3.58
CA GLY A 13 7.74 5.36 -4.44
C GLY A 13 8.61 4.13 -4.63
N ALA A 14 9.91 4.33 -4.83
CA ALA A 14 10.87 3.23 -4.97
C ALA A 14 11.04 2.45 -3.67
N ALA A 15 11.11 3.14 -2.52
CA ALA A 15 11.34 2.52 -1.21
C ALA A 15 10.11 1.80 -0.65
N ALA A 16 8.90 2.27 -0.95
CA ALA A 16 7.65 1.76 -0.40
C ALA A 16 7.48 0.23 -0.46
N PRO A 17 7.62 -0.46 -1.62
CA PRO A 17 7.46 -1.91 -1.68
C PRO A 17 8.55 -2.65 -0.88
N PHE A 18 9.79 -2.15 -0.87
CA PHE A 18 10.87 -2.79 -0.13
C PHE A 18 10.71 -2.65 1.38
N LEU A 19 10.38 -1.44 1.85
CA LEU A 19 10.11 -1.20 3.28
C LEU A 19 8.94 -2.05 3.75
N PHE A 20 7.89 -2.16 2.93
CA PHE A 20 6.74 -3.00 3.23
C PHE A 20 7.13 -4.48 3.36
N LEU A 21 7.84 -5.02 2.36
CA LEU A 21 8.24 -6.42 2.33
C LEU A 21 9.25 -6.77 3.43
N ILE A 22 10.25 -5.92 3.66
CA ILE A 22 11.24 -6.13 4.73
C ILE A 22 10.54 -6.18 6.08
N THR A 23 9.65 -5.22 6.36
CA THR A 23 8.90 -5.18 7.62
C THR A 23 8.00 -6.40 7.77
N ALA A 24 7.30 -6.82 6.70
CA ALA A 24 6.47 -8.01 6.72
C ALA A 24 7.28 -9.30 6.96
N VAL A 25 8.46 -9.42 6.35
CA VAL A 25 9.37 -10.57 6.57
C VAL A 25 9.90 -10.58 8.00
N LEU A 26 10.36 -9.44 8.52
CA LEU A 26 10.80 -9.33 9.92
C LEU A 26 9.66 -9.68 10.88
N ALA A 27 8.45 -9.16 10.64
CA ALA A 27 7.28 -9.50 11.43
C ALA A 27 6.90 -10.99 11.33
N SER A 28 7.09 -11.63 10.17
CA SER A 28 6.95 -13.08 10.01
C SER A 28 7.94 -13.86 10.87
N HIS A 29 9.19 -13.40 11.01
CA HIS A 29 10.16 -14.04 11.89
C HIS A 29 9.78 -13.90 13.38
N LEU A 30 9.26 -12.74 13.78
CA LEU A 30 8.83 -12.51 15.17
C LEU A 30 7.56 -13.28 15.56
N GLN A 31 6.73 -13.64 14.57
CA GLN A 31 5.39 -14.20 14.79
C GLN A 31 5.18 -15.53 14.04
N GLY A 32 6.26 -16.28 13.79
CA GLY A 32 6.23 -17.50 12.97
C GLY A 32 5.25 -18.55 13.47
N ASP A 33 5.31 -18.87 14.77
CA ASP A 33 4.41 -19.85 15.41
C ASP A 33 2.95 -19.42 15.33
N PHE A 34 2.68 -18.11 15.42
CA PHE A 34 1.34 -17.56 15.26
C PHE A 34 0.84 -17.75 13.82
N MET A 35 1.67 -17.44 12.81
CA MET A 35 1.31 -17.63 11.40
C MET A 35 1.15 -19.09 11.00
N GLN A 36 1.89 -20.01 11.62
CA GLN A 36 1.67 -21.45 11.42
C GLN A 36 0.28 -21.89 11.90
N ARG A 37 -0.18 -21.37 13.05
CA ARG A 37 -1.53 -21.67 13.58
C ARG A 37 -2.63 -20.97 12.80
N LEU A 38 -2.41 -19.71 12.40
CA LEU A 38 -3.38 -18.94 11.62
C LEU A 38 -3.48 -19.42 10.15
N GLY A 39 -2.40 -19.98 9.61
CA GLY A 39 -2.28 -20.36 8.21
C GLY A 39 -1.64 -19.26 7.34
N TRP A 40 -0.58 -19.63 6.62
CA TRP A 40 0.19 -18.72 5.75
C TRP A 40 -0.59 -18.17 4.55
N GLY A 41 -1.76 -18.72 4.23
CA GLY A 41 -2.67 -18.14 3.23
C GLY A 41 -3.19 -16.74 3.61
N ASN A 42 -3.13 -16.39 4.90
CA ASN A 42 -3.48 -15.06 5.40
C ASN A 42 -2.31 -14.06 5.31
N TRP A 43 -1.12 -14.49 4.90
CA TRP A 43 0.03 -13.60 4.77
C TRP A 43 -0.15 -12.61 3.59
N PRO A 44 0.23 -11.33 3.73
CA PRO A 44 0.84 -10.69 4.90
C PRO A 44 -0.16 -10.08 5.89
N SER A 45 -1.42 -9.84 5.50
CA SER A 45 -2.40 -9.12 6.35
C SER A 45 -2.66 -9.77 7.71
N GLY A 46 -2.64 -11.09 7.77
CA GLY A 46 -2.81 -11.87 8.99
C GLY A 46 -1.76 -11.57 10.07
N LEU A 47 -0.58 -11.05 9.70
CA LEU A 47 0.44 -10.61 10.66
C LEU A 47 -0.10 -9.54 11.63
N ALA A 48 -1.11 -8.77 11.24
CA ALA A 48 -1.74 -7.74 12.07
C ALA A 48 -2.59 -8.31 13.24
N LEU A 49 -2.92 -9.59 13.18
CA LEU A 49 -3.69 -10.30 14.21
C LEU A 49 -2.83 -10.90 15.32
N GLY A 50 -1.51 -11.00 15.10
CA GLY A 50 -0.60 -11.63 16.04
C GLY A 50 -0.14 -10.72 17.19
N PRO A 51 0.68 -11.26 18.11
CA PRO A 51 1.19 -10.54 19.28
C PRO A 51 1.95 -9.24 18.97
N HIS A 52 2.61 -9.17 17.81
CA HIS A 52 3.30 -7.98 17.29
C HIS A 52 2.56 -7.35 16.10
N GLY A 53 1.25 -7.56 16.01
CA GLY A 53 0.46 -7.11 14.86
C GLY A 53 0.43 -5.59 14.63
N TRP A 54 0.76 -4.79 15.65
CA TRP A 54 0.98 -3.36 15.49
C TRP A 54 2.09 -3.05 14.45
N LEU A 55 3.10 -3.91 14.29
CA LEU A 55 4.14 -3.75 13.26
C LEU A 55 3.52 -3.73 11.88
N GLN A 56 2.60 -4.66 11.60
CA GLN A 56 1.93 -4.74 10.30
C GLN A 56 0.95 -3.58 10.09
N VAL A 57 0.28 -3.12 11.16
CA VAL A 57 -0.58 -1.91 11.10
C VAL A 57 0.26 -0.67 10.75
N VAL A 58 1.39 -0.46 11.43
CA VAL A 58 2.33 0.63 11.11
C VAL A 58 2.88 0.48 9.70
N ASN A 59 3.15 -0.75 9.26
CA ASN A 59 3.63 -1.05 7.91
C ASN A 59 2.64 -0.61 6.82
N PHE A 60 1.34 -0.84 7.02
CA PHE A 60 0.29 -0.37 6.12
C PHE A 60 0.19 1.16 6.07
N ILE A 61 0.25 1.82 7.23
CA ILE A 61 0.25 3.29 7.30
C ILE A 61 1.47 3.87 6.59
N ALA A 62 2.66 3.32 6.83
CA ALA A 62 3.90 3.76 6.19
C ALA A 62 3.84 3.58 4.66
N LEU A 63 3.34 2.43 4.18
CA LEU A 63 3.09 2.20 2.76
C LEU A 63 2.15 3.26 2.17
N GLY A 64 1.04 3.56 2.86
CA GLY A 64 0.08 4.58 2.44
C GLY A 64 0.70 5.96 2.29
N LEU A 65 1.42 6.43 3.32
CA LEU A 65 2.09 7.73 3.31
C LEU A 65 3.15 7.84 2.19
N LEU A 66 3.93 6.79 1.97
CA LEU A 66 4.94 6.76 0.91
C LEU A 66 4.30 6.80 -0.48
N LEU A 67 3.18 6.11 -0.68
CA LEU A 67 2.42 6.14 -1.94
C LEU A 67 1.75 7.50 -2.17
N LEU A 68 1.22 8.15 -1.13
CA LEU A 68 0.69 9.51 -1.22
C LEU A 68 1.80 10.50 -1.60
N ALA A 69 2.98 10.41 -0.99
CA ALA A 69 4.14 11.21 -1.34
C ALA A 69 4.55 10.97 -2.80
N PHE A 70 4.62 9.71 -3.24
CA PHE A 70 4.94 9.35 -4.62
C PHE A 70 3.91 9.91 -5.62
N ALA A 71 2.62 9.73 -5.34
CA ALA A 71 1.53 10.24 -6.15
C ALA A 71 1.59 11.76 -6.31
N SER A 72 1.96 12.49 -5.25
CA SER A 72 2.16 13.95 -5.31
C SER A 72 3.30 14.33 -6.28
N GLY A 73 4.40 13.56 -6.28
CA GLY A 73 5.51 13.75 -7.21
C GLY A 73 5.11 13.50 -8.65
N VAL A 74 4.44 12.38 -8.92
CA VAL A 74 3.91 12.05 -10.26
C VAL A 74 2.94 13.13 -10.74
N SER A 75 2.04 13.59 -9.87
CA SER A 75 1.07 14.66 -10.18
C SER A 75 1.77 15.96 -10.57
N SER A 76 2.82 16.37 -9.84
CA SER A 76 3.58 17.60 -10.10
C SER A 76 4.29 17.60 -11.45
N LEU A 77 4.59 16.42 -12.00
CA LEU A 77 5.28 16.23 -13.28
C LEU A 77 4.35 15.77 -14.40
N ALA A 78 3.04 15.60 -14.12
CA ALA A 78 2.10 15.02 -15.05
C ALA A 78 1.75 15.97 -16.20
N ALA A 79 2.43 15.79 -17.34
CA ALA A 79 2.19 16.54 -18.57
C ALA A 79 1.03 15.98 -19.43
N SER A 80 0.58 14.74 -19.18
CA SER A 80 -0.50 14.10 -19.95
C SER A 80 -1.70 13.71 -19.09
N GLY A 81 -2.88 13.60 -19.70
CA GLY A 81 -4.09 13.13 -19.00
C GLY A 81 -3.93 11.74 -18.38
N ARG A 82 -3.17 10.86 -19.05
CA ARG A 82 -2.81 9.53 -18.52
C ARG A 82 -1.93 9.62 -17.28
N ALA A 83 -0.91 10.49 -17.29
CA ALA A 83 -0.06 10.70 -16.12
C ALA A 83 -0.86 11.26 -14.93
N ARG A 84 -1.81 12.17 -15.17
CA ARG A 84 -2.70 12.71 -14.13
C ARG A 84 -3.62 11.65 -13.54
N ALA A 85 -4.24 10.82 -14.39
CA ALA A 85 -5.06 9.71 -13.95
C ALA A 85 -4.23 8.67 -13.16
N GLY A 86 -3.01 8.37 -13.62
CA GLY A 86 -2.06 7.52 -12.91
C GLY A 86 -1.73 8.05 -11.52
N ALA A 87 -1.40 9.35 -11.41
CA ALA A 87 -1.14 9.99 -10.13
C ALA A 87 -2.36 9.94 -9.18
N ALA A 88 -3.57 10.18 -9.70
CA ALA A 88 -4.79 10.12 -8.89
C ALA A 88 -5.05 8.72 -8.35
N LEU A 89 -4.89 7.68 -9.18
CA LEU A 89 -5.04 6.29 -8.77
C LEU A 89 -3.95 5.86 -7.77
N LEU A 90 -2.71 6.33 -7.93
CA LEU A 90 -1.66 6.09 -6.94
C LEU A 90 -1.98 6.77 -5.60
N GLY A 91 -2.60 7.94 -5.62
CA GLY A 91 -3.11 8.59 -4.40
C GLY A 91 -4.22 7.77 -3.75
N ALA A 92 -5.17 7.25 -4.54
CA ALA A 92 -6.21 6.34 -4.05
C ALA A 92 -5.62 5.04 -3.48
N ALA A 93 -4.55 4.50 -4.08
CA ALA A 93 -3.81 3.36 -3.54
C ALA A 93 -3.20 3.67 -2.17
N GLY A 94 -2.64 4.88 -1.99
CA GLY A 94 -2.13 5.33 -0.69
C GLY A 94 -3.22 5.35 0.40
N ILE A 95 -4.39 5.91 0.08
CA ILE A 95 -5.54 5.91 1.00
C ILE A 95 -6.00 4.48 1.30
N ALA A 96 -6.13 3.64 0.29
CA ALA A 96 -6.51 2.24 0.46
C ALA A 96 -5.50 1.48 1.34
N ALA A 97 -4.20 1.73 1.17
CA ALA A 97 -3.17 1.16 2.02
C ALA A 97 -3.30 1.60 3.49
N GLU A 98 -3.64 2.87 3.77
CA GLU A 98 -3.94 3.30 5.14
C GLU A 98 -5.16 2.57 5.71
N MET A 99 -6.20 2.33 4.90
CA MET A 99 -7.39 1.59 5.34
C MET A 99 -7.12 0.11 5.64
N LEU A 100 -6.01 -0.46 5.16
CA LEU A 100 -5.58 -1.80 5.59
C LEU A 100 -5.12 -1.85 7.06
N ALA A 101 -4.96 -0.71 7.72
CA ALA A 101 -4.73 -0.62 9.16
C ALA A 101 -5.92 -1.15 9.99
N PHE A 102 -7.14 -1.09 9.43
CA PHE A 102 -8.28 -1.83 9.97
C PHE A 102 -7.96 -3.31 9.84
N LYS A 103 -7.92 -4.05 10.94
CA LYS A 103 -7.56 -5.48 10.89
C LYS A 103 -8.66 -6.28 10.19
N GLY A 104 -8.26 -7.22 9.33
CA GLY A 104 -9.18 -8.23 8.81
C GLY A 104 -9.70 -9.12 9.94
N ASP A 105 -10.84 -9.78 9.71
CA ASP A 105 -11.35 -10.75 10.68
C ASP A 105 -10.52 -12.06 10.60
N PRO A 106 -10.27 -12.75 11.73
CA PRO A 106 -9.72 -14.10 11.71
C PRO A 106 -10.62 -15.06 10.90
N PRO A 107 -10.08 -16.13 10.30
CA PRO A 107 -10.84 -17.04 9.45
C PRO A 107 -12.09 -17.66 10.09
N ASP A 108 -12.05 -17.90 11.40
CA ASP A 108 -13.14 -18.55 12.15
C ASP A 108 -14.03 -17.55 12.92
N ALA A 109 -13.85 -16.24 12.68
CA ALA A 109 -14.62 -15.20 13.35
C ALA A 109 -15.84 -14.77 12.52
N ASP A 110 -16.89 -14.33 13.20
CA ASP A 110 -17.99 -13.63 12.55
C ASP A 110 -17.48 -12.32 11.93
N GLY A 111 -17.94 -12.02 10.72
CA GLY A 111 -17.51 -10.84 9.98
C GLY A 111 -17.87 -9.54 10.70
N THR A 112 -16.90 -8.63 10.79
CA THR A 112 -17.08 -7.29 11.39
C THR A 112 -17.05 -6.20 10.33
N TRP A 113 -17.52 -4.99 10.69
CA TRP A 113 -17.43 -3.84 9.79
C TRP A 113 -15.96 -3.39 9.56
N HIS A 114 -15.05 -3.64 10.52
CA HIS A 114 -13.62 -3.37 10.35
C HIS A 114 -13.00 -4.33 9.33
N GLY A 115 -13.33 -5.63 9.43
CA GLY A 115 -12.88 -6.62 8.46
C GLY A 115 -13.42 -6.35 7.06
N ALA A 116 -14.67 -5.90 6.94
CA ALA A 116 -15.24 -5.46 5.68
C ALA A 116 -14.47 -4.29 5.05
N ILE A 117 -14.07 -3.29 5.85
CA ILE A 117 -13.20 -2.19 5.39
C ILE A 117 -11.87 -2.76 4.88
N HIS A 118 -11.24 -3.68 5.62
CA HIS A 118 -9.98 -4.29 5.22
C HIS A 118 -10.07 -4.97 3.85
N VAL A 119 -11.13 -5.77 3.63
CA VAL A 119 -11.34 -6.49 2.36
C VAL A 119 -11.53 -5.52 1.20
N VAL A 120 -12.39 -4.51 1.37
CA VAL A 120 -12.62 -3.49 0.34
C VAL A 120 -11.32 -2.72 0.04
N ALA A 121 -10.59 -2.33 1.10
CA ALA A 121 -9.31 -1.64 0.99
C ALA A 121 -8.27 -2.47 0.24
N PHE A 122 -8.21 -3.79 0.47
CA PHE A 122 -7.28 -4.69 -0.23
C PHE A 122 -7.52 -4.69 -1.74
N PHE A 123 -8.77 -4.91 -2.17
CA PHE A 123 -9.08 -4.91 -3.60
C PHE A 123 -8.90 -3.53 -4.23
N ALA A 124 -9.31 -2.48 -3.53
CA ALA A 124 -9.08 -1.11 -3.97
C ALA A 124 -7.58 -0.83 -4.15
N PHE A 125 -6.75 -1.20 -3.17
CA PHE A 125 -5.30 -1.05 -3.22
C PHE A 125 -4.70 -1.76 -4.44
N VAL A 126 -5.00 -3.05 -4.62
CA VAL A 126 -4.46 -3.86 -5.73
C VAL A 126 -4.83 -3.25 -7.09
N VAL A 127 -6.10 -2.92 -7.30
CA VAL A 127 -6.56 -2.37 -8.58
C VAL A 127 -5.94 -1.00 -8.83
N THR A 128 -5.97 -0.11 -7.84
CA THR A 128 -5.51 1.27 -8.01
C THR A 128 -3.99 1.36 -8.15
N VAL A 129 -3.21 0.56 -7.41
CA VAL A 129 -1.75 0.56 -7.54
C VAL A 129 -1.30 0.02 -8.89
N LEU A 130 -1.92 -1.05 -9.40
CA LEU A 130 -1.57 -1.65 -10.68
C LEU A 130 -1.94 -0.74 -11.85
N VAL A 131 -3.20 -0.31 -11.90
CA VAL A 131 -3.70 0.56 -12.98
C VAL A 131 -3.03 1.95 -12.90
N GLY A 132 -2.86 2.49 -11.69
CA GLY A 132 -2.20 3.77 -11.46
C GLY A 132 -0.75 3.77 -11.94
N SER A 133 0.01 2.73 -11.60
CA SER A 133 1.39 2.55 -12.05
C SER A 133 1.48 2.44 -13.57
N LEU A 134 0.59 1.66 -14.19
CA LEU A 134 0.54 1.49 -15.65
C LEU A 134 0.25 2.82 -16.36
N LEU A 135 -0.76 3.57 -15.90
CA LEU A 135 -1.13 4.85 -16.51
C LEU A 135 -0.06 5.92 -16.30
N ALA A 136 0.58 5.96 -15.13
CA ALA A 136 1.72 6.84 -14.88
C ALA A 136 2.86 6.54 -15.86
N TRP A 137 3.23 5.27 -16.02
CA TRP A 137 4.28 4.84 -16.94
C TRP A 137 3.97 5.14 -18.41
N LEU A 138 2.76 4.79 -18.87
CA LEU A 138 2.30 5.12 -20.24
C LEU A 138 2.23 6.62 -20.49
N GLY A 139 1.97 7.41 -19.45
CA GLY A 139 1.92 8.86 -19.50
C GLY A 139 3.30 9.50 -19.68
N VAL A 140 4.34 8.92 -19.08
CA VAL A 140 5.74 9.38 -19.20
C VAL A 140 6.34 8.95 -20.53
N ARG A 141 6.11 7.71 -20.99
CA ARG A 141 6.67 7.19 -22.26
C ARG A 141 6.29 8.01 -23.49
N ARG A 142 5.13 8.67 -23.48
CA ARG A 142 4.69 9.56 -24.58
C ARG A 142 5.49 10.86 -24.68
N LEU A 143 6.28 11.21 -23.67
CA LEU A 143 7.15 12.39 -23.71
C LEU A 143 8.51 12.08 -24.35
N GLU A 144 8.87 10.80 -24.46
CA GLU A 144 10.14 10.32 -25.01
C GLU A 144 10.04 9.95 -26.51
N SER A 145 8.83 9.98 -27.08
CA SER A 145 8.51 9.64 -28.47
C SER A 145 8.12 10.86 -29.28
#